data_AF-A0A2V8KL63-F1
#
_entry.id   AF-A0A2V8KL63-F1
#
_cell.length_a   1.000
_cell.length_b   1.000
_cell.length_c   1.000
_cell.angle_alpha   90.00
_cell.angle_beta   90.00
_cell.angle_gamma   90.00
#
_symmetry.space_group_name_H-M   'P 1'
#
loop_
_entity.id
_entity.type
_entity.pdbx_description
1 polymer ?
#
loop_
_entity_poly.entity_id
_entity_poly.type
_entity_poly.pdbx_seq_one_letter_code
_entity_poly.pdbx_strand_id
1 'polypeptide(L)' 'MDRRISVNAMSVTITSRLVSGVVIVDVSGRLCFLEVALQKHFHELLEEDHRNFVLDLADVPYIDSFGLGQLVTIWSSIR' A
#
# COMPACT_ATOMS: atom_id res chain seq x y z
N MET A 1 16.08 18.54 -29.05
CA MET A 1 15.98 19.01 -27.66
C MET A 1 14.62 18.55 -27.14
N ASP A 2 14.54 17.32 -26.64
CA ASP A 2 13.32 16.76 -26.05
C ASP A 2 13.47 16.78 -24.53
N ARG A 3 12.94 17.82 -23.89
CA ARG A 3 12.75 17.86 -22.44
C ARG A 3 11.55 16.97 -22.13
N ARG A 4 11.80 15.67 -21.98
CA ARG A 4 10.88 14.79 -21.25
C ARG A 4 10.86 15.29 -19.82
N ILE A 5 9.84 16.07 -19.47
CA ILE A 5 9.51 16.34 -18.08
C ILE A 5 9.14 14.98 -17.50
N SER A 6 10.06 14.39 -16.73
CA SER A 6 9.72 13.30 -15.83
C SER A 6 8.77 13.93 -14.81
N VAL A 7 7.47 13.65 -14.99
CA VAL A 7 6.50 13.79 -13.91
C VAL A 7 7.02 12.86 -12.82
N ASN A 8 7.64 13.43 -11.78
CA ASN A 8 7.95 12.69 -10.57
C ASN A 8 6.60 12.48 -9.86
N ALA A 9 5.82 11.53 -10.37
CA ALA A 9 4.58 11.13 -9.73
C ALA A 9 4.93 10.65 -8.32
N MET A 10 4.25 11.18 -7.31
CA MET A 10 4.26 10.60 -5.96
C MET A 10 3.51 9.26 -5.98
N SER A 11 3.92 8.31 -6.82
CA SER A 11 3.25 7.03 -6.94
C SER A 11 3.70 6.11 -5.81
N VAL A 12 2.77 5.71 -4.95
CA VAL A 12 3.04 4.56 -4.07
C VAL A 12 3.18 3.30 -4.93
N THR A 13 4.20 2.50 -4.68
CA THR A 13 4.36 1.19 -5.31
C THR A 13 4.01 0.11 -4.29
N ILE A 14 3.22 -0.86 -4.73
CA ILE A 14 2.69 -1.92 -3.87
C ILE A 14 2.93 -3.24 -4.57
N THR A 15 3.56 -4.17 -3.86
CA THR A 15 3.72 -5.55 -4.31
C THR A 15 3.33 -6.50 -3.20
N SER A 16 2.82 -7.68 -3.55
CA SER A 16 2.48 -8.71 -2.58
C SER A 16 3.18 -10.02 -2.89
N ARG A 17 3.55 -10.75 -1.83
CA ARG A 17 4.11 -12.09 -1.91
C ARG A 17 3.53 -12.97 -0.82
N LEU A 18 3.21 -14.21 -1.17
CA LEU A 18 2.72 -15.21 -0.22
C LEU A 18 3.90 -16.00 0.35
N VAL A 19 4.08 -15.93 1.66
CA VAL A 19 5.11 -16.66 2.39
C VAL A 19 4.46 -17.45 3.52
N SER A 20 4.49 -18.78 3.41
CA SER A 20 3.93 -19.69 4.44
C SER A 20 2.49 -19.36 4.88
N GLY A 21 1.62 -18.98 3.94
CA GLY A 21 0.21 -18.65 4.23
C GLY A 21 -0.01 -17.23 4.76
N VAL A 22 1.02 -16.38 4.78
CA VAL A 22 0.96 -14.97 5.13
C VAL A 22 1.26 -14.13 3.89
N VAL A 23 0.41 -13.18 3.57
CA VAL A 23 0.64 -12.22 2.49
C VAL A 23 1.48 -11.07 3.03
N ILE A 24 2.71 -10.96 2.56
CA ILE A 24 3.57 -9.80 2.82
C ILE A 24 3.25 -8.77 1.73
N VAL A 25 2.86 -7.57 2.15
CA VAL A 25 2.59 -6.43 1.28
C VAL A 25 3.74 -5.45 1.45
N ASP A 26 4.61 -5.39 0.45
CA ASP A 26 5.76 -4.49 0.42
C ASP A 26 5.30 -3.15 -0.18
N VAL A 27 5.43 -2.06 0.59
CA VAL A 27 5.03 -0.70 0.20
C VAL A 27 6.25 0.20 0.08
N SER A 28 6.34 0.93 -1.01
CA SER A 28 7.36 1.97 -1.19
C SER A 28 6.77 3.29 -1.67
N GLY A 29 7.40 4.38 -1.22
CA GLY A 29 6.94 5.73 -1.50
C GLY A 29 6.14 6.34 -0.35
N ARG A 30 5.41 7.43 -0.61
CA ARG A 30 4.79 8.23 0.46
C ARG A 30 3.32 7.88 0.61
N LEU A 31 2.88 7.59 1.83
CA LEU A 31 1.47 7.39 2.14
C LEU A 31 0.85 8.74 2.55
N CYS A 32 0.22 9.39 1.57
CA CYS A 32 -0.36 10.73 1.72
C CYS A 32 -1.79 10.76 1.21
N PHE A 33 -2.48 11.87 1.49
CA PHE A 33 -3.76 12.23 0.87
C PHE A 33 -3.76 11.98 -0.66
N LEU A 34 -4.86 11.37 -1.16
CA LEU A 34 -5.12 10.93 -2.56
C LEU A 34 -4.63 9.52 -2.94
N GLU A 35 -3.81 8.85 -2.13
CA GLU A 35 -3.27 7.51 -2.47
C GLU A 35 -4.20 6.37 -2.00
N VAL A 36 -5.25 6.05 -2.76
CA VAL A 36 -6.20 4.95 -2.41
C VAL A 36 -5.75 3.54 -2.84
N ALA A 37 -4.59 3.42 -3.49
CA ALA A 37 -4.11 2.16 -4.07
C ALA A 37 -3.94 1.05 -3.03
N LEU A 38 -3.45 1.38 -1.83
CA LEU A 38 -3.24 0.41 -0.76
C LEU A 38 -4.54 -0.22 -0.27
N GLN A 39 -5.56 0.60 -0.08
CA GLN A 39 -6.87 0.10 0.34
C GLN A 39 -7.48 -0.83 -0.71
N LYS A 40 -7.37 -0.46 -2.00
CA LYS A 40 -7.88 -1.28 -3.10
C LYS A 40 -7.16 -2.64 -3.17
N HIS A 41 -5.84 -2.64 -3.05
CA HIS A 41 -5.02 -3.87 -3.06
C HIS A 41 -5.41 -4.83 -1.93
N PHE A 42 -5.62 -4.32 -0.72
CA PHE A 42 -6.10 -5.14 0.40
C PHE A 42 -7.52 -5.68 0.17
N HIS A 43 -8.39 -4.92 -0.49
CA HIS A 43 -9.74 -5.41 -0.81
C HIS A 43 -9.69 -6.60 -1.77
N GLU A 44 -8.88 -6.52 -2.83
CA GLU A 44 -8.67 -7.62 -3.79
C GLU A 44 -8.11 -8.87 -3.07
N LEU A 45 -7.12 -8.71 -2.20
CA LEU A 45 -6.57 -9.83 -1.41
C LEU A 45 -7.59 -10.43 -0.43
N LEU A 46 -8.50 -9.61 0.12
CA LEU A 46 -9.58 -10.09 0.98
C LEU A 46 -10.63 -10.88 0.19
N GLU A 47 -10.95 -10.47 -1.04
CA GLU A 47 -11.81 -11.22 -1.95
C GLU A 47 -11.20 -12.58 -2.33
N GLU A 48 -9.87 -12.68 -2.39
CA GLU A 48 -9.10 -13.92 -2.58
C GLU A 48 -8.98 -14.79 -1.31
N ASP A 49 -9.72 -14.46 -0.25
CA ASP A 49 -9.74 -15.17 1.04
C ASP A 49 -8.42 -15.12 1.85
N HIS A 50 -7.51 -14.19 1.53
CA HIS A 50 -6.34 -13.95 2.37
C HIS A 50 -6.76 -13.24 3.67
N ARG A 51 -6.25 -13.71 4.82
CA ARG A 51 -6.58 -13.15 6.16
C ARG A 51 -5.36 -12.82 7.01
N ASN A 52 -4.19 -13.37 6.68
CA ASN A 52 -2.95 -13.14 7.41
C ASN A 52 -2.07 -12.21 6.59
N PHE A 53 -1.78 -11.04 7.12
CA PHE A 53 -1.04 -10.00 6.42
C PHE A 53 0.13 -9.48 7.25
N VAL A 54 1.24 -9.19 6.58
CA VAL A 54 2.33 -8.37 7.10
C VAL A 54 2.49 -7.20 6.14
N LEU A 55 2.46 -5.98 6.68
CA LEU A 55 2.71 -4.78 5.90
C LEU A 55 4.16 -4.33 6.12
N ASP A 56 4.98 -4.40 5.08
CA ASP A 56 6.36 -3.90 5.11
C ASP A 56 6.38 -2.43 4.68
N LEU A 57 6.79 -1.56 5.62
CA LEU A 57 6.87 -0.11 5.46
C LEU A 57 8.32 0.38 5.44
N ALA A 58 9.31 -0.51 5.28
CA ALA A 58 10.73 -0.16 5.33
C ALA A 58 11.11 0.93 4.30
N ASP A 59 10.44 0.97 3.15
CA ASP A 59 10.67 1.95 2.07
C ASP A 59 9.58 3.04 2.01
N VAL A 60 8.91 3.31 3.14
CA VAL A 60 7.90 4.36 3.29
C VAL A 60 8.50 5.53 4.08
N PRO A 61 9.10 6.54 3.41
CA PRO A 61 9.76 7.66 4.10
C PRO A 61 8.81 8.64 4.78
N TYR A 62 7.50 8.57 4.52
CA TYR A 62 6.54 9.51 5.08
C TYR A 62 5.12 8.95 5.10
N ILE A 63 4.42 9.17 6.21
CA ILE A 63 3.00 8.86 6.40
C ILE A 63 2.34 10.08 7.06
N ASP A 64 1.27 10.62 6.46
CA ASP A 64 0.42 11.64 7.09
C ASP A 64 -0.79 11.04 7.82
N SER A 65 -1.65 11.89 8.39
CA SER A 65 -2.86 11.45 9.07
C SER A 65 -3.85 10.70 8.17
N PHE A 66 -3.87 11.00 6.86
CA PHE A 66 -4.71 10.29 5.91
C PHE A 66 -4.18 8.89 5.65
N GLY A 67 -2.87 8.75 5.43
CA GLY A 67 -2.20 7.46 5.29
C GLY A 67 -2.41 6.57 6.51
N LEU A 68 -2.27 7.11 7.73
CA LEU A 68 -2.60 6.39 8.96
C LEU A 68 -4.08 5.99 9.03
N GLY A 69 -4.99 6.88 8.63
CA GLY A 69 -6.42 6.60 8.54
C GLY A 69 -6.71 5.40 7.63
N GLN A 70 -6.06 5.34 6.46
CA GLN A 70 -6.18 4.19 5.55
C GLN A 70 -5.69 2.89 6.19
N LEU A 71 -4.56 2.91 6.91
CA LEU A 71 -4.05 1.71 7.61
C LEU A 71 -5.04 1.19 8.64
N VAL A 72 -5.68 2.08 9.40
CA VAL A 72 -6.72 1.72 10.37
C VAL A 72 -7.96 1.15 9.66
N THR A 73 -8.38 1.74 8.54
CA THR A 73 -9.49 1.23 7.73
C THR A 73 -9.19 -0.18 7.20
N ILE A 74 -7.99 -0.42 6.66
CA ILE A 74 -7.56 -1.74 6.19
C ILE A 74 -7.62 -2.76 7.33
N TRP A 75 -7.05 -2.43 8.48
CA TRP A 75 -7.08 -3.30 9.65
C TRP A 75 -8.52 -3.64 10.08
N SER A 76 -9.42 -2.65 10.06
CA SER A 76 -10.84 -2.86 10.39
C SER A 76 -11.59 -3.69 9.36
N SER A 77 -11.15 -3.77 8.11
CA SER A 77 -11.75 -4.63 7.07
C SER A 77 -11.28 -6.08 7.14
N ILE A 78 -10.13 -6.34 7.76
CA ILE A 78 -9.61 -7.70 7.97
C ILE A 78 -10.27 -8.36 9.19
N ARG A 79 -10.62 -7.57 10.21
CA ARG A 79 -11.33 -8.01 11.42
C ARG A 79 -12.78 -8.40 11.13
#